data_AF-G0PDG6-F1
#
_entry.id   AF-G0PDG6-F1
#
_cell.length_a   1.000
_cell.length_b   1.000
_cell.length_c   1.000
_cell.angle_alpha   90.00
_cell.angle_beta   90.00
_cell.angle_gamma   90.00
#
_symmetry.space_group_name_H-M   'P 1'
#
loop_
_entity.id
_entity.type
_entity.pdbx_description
1 polymer ?
#
loop_
_entity_poly.entity_id
_entity_poly.type
_entity_poly.pdbx_seq_one_letter_code
_entity_poly.pdbx_strand_id
1 'polypeptide(L)'
;MENLKHIFNLQTTLQESRDALDDDKGGNLLLAHKHIMDLERARDELLAEVHKMSGTNTEKEQSLLVNFFKGVDSVVEELSKNMWFILGRTLEMVKGNEQGGGPQQVVTCLRIVEREERIDKFYMDAKSKNSSAFVPPGRPRNWKDRALWTLEKTVANRVDGNQLEDRSLNKAWLARYLEVCRNVIMDDLQLAKVAIPCFPPDWQIYERYVHMYHNSVCRRLREIASEPLEKSELVQLMSWIKFYASEDMLGHPRLKINAQAILQDSPVLTRSTLNQLCDQFVEMSREDLIVWLKNTVQHETLELHKVRRAKYWWKVTPLLFSFFLEETIIDN
;
A
#
# COMPACT_ATOMS: atom_id res chain seq x y z
N MET A 1 -39.96 4.73 -29.88
CA MET A 1 -39.90 3.33 -30.39
C MET A 1 -38.66 2.58 -29.95
N GLU A 2 -37.50 3.23 -29.75
CA GLU A 2 -36.27 2.54 -29.30
C GLU A 2 -36.34 1.99 -27.87
N ASN A 3 -36.87 2.74 -26.90
CA ASN A 3 -36.99 2.27 -25.50
C ASN A 3 -37.83 1.00 -25.34
N LEU A 4 -38.90 0.86 -26.14
CA LEU A 4 -39.73 -0.34 -26.14
C LEU A 4 -38.93 -1.59 -26.54
N LYS A 5 -38.01 -1.46 -27.51
CA LYS A 5 -37.13 -2.58 -27.89
C LYS A 5 -36.24 -3.02 -26.73
N HIS A 6 -35.67 -2.08 -25.98
CA HIS A 6 -34.84 -2.38 -24.81
C HIS A 6 -35.64 -3.02 -23.67
N ILE A 7 -36.89 -2.61 -23.46
CA ILE A 7 -37.78 -3.20 -22.46
C ILE A 7 -38.16 -4.64 -22.83
N PHE A 8 -38.52 -4.89 -24.10
CA PHE A 8 -38.90 -6.23 -24.56
C PHE A 8 -37.71 -7.20 -24.60
N ASN A 9 -36.51 -6.70 -24.93
CA ASN A 9 -35.31 -7.52 -25.06
C ASN A 9 -34.41 -7.50 -23.81
N LEU A 10 -34.91 -7.00 -22.66
CA LEU A 10 -34.12 -6.78 -21.45
C LEU A 10 -33.27 -8.01 -21.07
N GLN A 11 -33.89 -9.20 -20.98
CA GLN A 11 -33.19 -10.41 -20.57
C GLN A 11 -32.12 -10.85 -21.58
N THR A 12 -32.40 -10.69 -22.87
CA THR A 12 -31.44 -10.97 -23.95
C THR A 12 -30.24 -10.03 -23.87
N THR A 13 -30.48 -8.72 -23.75
CA THR A 13 -29.39 -7.73 -23.64
C THR A 13 -28.58 -7.91 -22.36
N LEU A 14 -29.21 -8.30 -21.24
CA LEU A 14 -28.48 -8.65 -20.01
C LEU A 14 -27.56 -9.87 -20.23
N GLN A 15 -28.03 -10.91 -20.93
CA GLN A 15 -27.21 -12.07 -21.24
C GLN A 15 -26.06 -11.73 -22.19
N GLU A 16 -26.32 -10.95 -23.25
CA GLU A 16 -25.29 -10.45 -24.17
C GLU A 16 -24.26 -9.59 -23.44
N SER A 17 -24.67 -8.82 -22.43
CA SER A 17 -23.76 -8.04 -21.59
C SER A 17 -22.85 -8.94 -20.75
N ARG A 18 -23.39 -10.00 -20.15
CA ARG A 18 -22.58 -10.99 -19.41
C ARG A 18 -21.63 -11.75 -20.33
N ASP A 19 -22.09 -12.13 -21.51
CA ASP A 19 -21.25 -12.77 -22.52
C ASP A 19 -20.12 -11.84 -23.00
N ALA A 20 -20.36 -10.52 -23.06
CA ALA A 20 -19.33 -9.54 -23.35
C ALA A 20 -18.34 -9.31 -22.19
N LEU A 21 -18.74 -9.59 -20.94
CA LEU A 21 -17.86 -9.53 -19.76
C LEU A 21 -17.01 -10.79 -19.58
N ASP A 22 -17.37 -11.88 -20.26
CA ASP A 22 -16.67 -13.16 -20.18
C ASP A 22 -15.31 -13.08 -20.89
N ASP A 23 -14.24 -13.29 -20.14
CA ASP A 23 -12.87 -13.25 -20.65
C ASP A 23 -12.62 -14.34 -21.69
N ASP A 24 -13.25 -15.51 -21.55
CA ASP A 24 -13.14 -16.63 -22.52
C ASP A 24 -13.79 -16.28 -23.87
N LYS A 25 -14.70 -15.29 -23.89
CA LYS A 25 -15.37 -14.77 -25.08
C LYS A 25 -14.74 -13.47 -25.62
N GLY A 26 -13.57 -13.09 -25.11
CA GLY A 26 -12.79 -11.95 -25.59
C GLY A 26 -12.94 -10.65 -24.80
N GLY A 27 -13.62 -10.67 -23.64
CA GLY A 27 -13.57 -9.60 -22.62
C GLY A 27 -13.76 -8.18 -23.16
N ASN A 28 -14.97 -7.85 -23.65
CA ASN A 28 -15.28 -6.54 -24.23
C ASN A 28 -16.07 -5.63 -23.26
N LEU A 29 -15.33 -5.01 -22.34
CA LEU A 29 -15.88 -4.10 -21.33
C LEU A 29 -16.66 -2.91 -21.94
N LEU A 30 -16.24 -2.41 -23.10
CA LEU A 30 -16.92 -1.28 -23.76
C LEU A 30 -18.29 -1.68 -24.31
N LEU A 31 -18.40 -2.90 -24.84
CA LEU A 31 -19.67 -3.42 -25.33
C LEU A 31 -20.64 -3.67 -24.17
N ALA A 32 -20.17 -4.33 -23.11
CA ALA A 32 -20.96 -4.52 -21.89
C ALA A 32 -21.42 -3.17 -21.31
N HIS A 33 -20.52 -2.18 -21.23
CA HIS A 33 -20.86 -0.83 -20.77
C HIS A 33 -21.89 -0.14 -21.67
N LYS A 34 -21.80 -0.31 -22.99
CA LYS A 34 -22.80 0.22 -23.93
C LYS A 34 -24.19 -0.36 -23.66
N HIS A 35 -24.30 -1.69 -23.53
CA HIS A 35 -25.56 -2.34 -23.23
C HIS A 35 -26.16 -1.87 -21.91
N ILE A 36 -25.33 -1.75 -20.85
CA ILE A 36 -25.75 -1.19 -19.57
C ILE A 36 -26.31 0.22 -19.77
N MET A 37 -25.61 1.11 -20.46
CA MET A 37 -26.08 2.48 -20.69
C MET A 37 -27.41 2.55 -21.45
N ASP A 38 -27.60 1.69 -22.45
CA ASP A 38 -28.84 1.65 -23.23
C ASP A 38 -30.02 1.20 -22.34
N LEU A 39 -29.80 0.19 -21.47
CA LEU A 39 -30.79 -0.28 -20.50
C LEU A 39 -31.06 0.75 -19.39
N GLU A 40 -30.02 1.37 -18.85
CA GLU A 40 -30.15 2.44 -17.84
C GLU A 40 -30.87 3.65 -18.41
N ARG A 41 -30.59 4.05 -19.66
CA ARG A 41 -31.33 5.14 -20.31
C ARG A 41 -32.82 4.82 -20.41
N ALA A 42 -33.18 3.61 -20.85
CA ALA A 42 -34.57 3.19 -20.94
C ALA A 42 -35.26 3.21 -19.55
N ARG A 43 -34.58 2.72 -18.50
CA ARG A 43 -35.05 2.78 -17.11
C ARG A 43 -35.24 4.23 -16.64
N ASP A 44 -34.23 5.06 -16.82
CA ASP A 44 -34.15 6.41 -16.27
C ASP A 44 -35.16 7.34 -16.96
N GLU A 45 -35.43 7.16 -18.26
CA GLU A 45 -36.48 7.89 -18.97
C GLU A 45 -37.89 7.54 -18.45
N LEU A 46 -38.16 6.27 -18.17
CA LEU A 46 -39.43 5.85 -17.55
C LEU A 46 -39.57 6.42 -16.14
N LEU A 47 -38.52 6.35 -15.32
CA LEU A 47 -38.52 6.89 -13.97
C LEU A 47 -38.68 8.42 -13.97
N ALA A 48 -38.06 9.12 -14.93
CA ALA A 48 -38.20 10.56 -15.09
C ALA A 48 -39.64 10.95 -15.46
N GLU A 49 -40.32 10.14 -16.27
CA GLU A 49 -41.71 10.41 -16.64
C GLU A 49 -42.66 10.18 -15.46
N VAL A 50 -42.49 9.09 -14.71
CA VAL A 50 -43.22 8.84 -13.46
C VAL A 50 -42.97 9.96 -12.44
N HIS A 51 -41.75 10.48 -12.35
CA HIS A 51 -41.41 11.60 -11.48
C HIS A 51 -42.16 12.90 -11.83
N LYS A 52 -42.44 13.17 -13.10
CA LYS A 52 -43.21 14.35 -13.52
C LYS A 52 -44.71 14.25 -13.20
N MET A 53 -45.26 13.04 -13.17
CA MET A 53 -46.70 12.81 -13.04
C MET A 53 -47.27 13.15 -11.64
N SER A 54 -46.41 13.27 -10.61
CA SER A 54 -46.76 13.75 -9.25
C SER A 54 -48.07 13.20 -8.65
N GLY A 55 -48.33 11.89 -8.82
CA GLY A 55 -49.55 11.22 -8.37
C GLY A 55 -49.39 10.48 -7.03
N THR A 56 -50.50 10.04 -6.43
CA THR A 56 -50.49 9.31 -5.15
C THR A 56 -49.84 7.92 -5.21
N ASN A 57 -49.60 7.37 -6.42
CA ASN A 57 -48.99 6.06 -6.64
C ASN A 57 -47.54 6.12 -7.14
N THR A 58 -46.95 7.32 -7.29
CA THR A 58 -45.62 7.53 -7.88
C THR A 58 -44.53 6.67 -7.22
N GLU A 59 -44.52 6.56 -5.89
CA GLU A 59 -43.52 5.74 -5.18
C GLU A 59 -43.64 4.24 -5.49
N LYS A 60 -44.88 3.71 -5.60
CA LYS A 60 -45.12 2.31 -5.94
C LYS A 60 -44.69 2.01 -7.37
N GLU A 61 -45.01 2.89 -8.30
CA GLU A 61 -44.63 2.76 -9.71
C GLU A 61 -43.11 2.84 -9.90
N GLN A 62 -42.44 3.78 -9.19
CA GLN A 62 -40.98 3.84 -9.15
C GLN A 62 -40.37 2.55 -8.61
N SER A 63 -40.88 2.01 -7.51
CA SER A 63 -40.39 0.75 -6.94
C SER A 63 -40.54 -0.43 -7.90
N LEU A 64 -41.67 -0.53 -8.60
CA LEU A 64 -41.88 -1.58 -9.62
C LEU A 64 -40.89 -1.47 -10.77
N LEU A 65 -40.63 -0.25 -11.27
CA LEU A 65 -39.66 -0.02 -12.33
C LEU A 65 -38.23 -0.35 -11.89
N VAL A 66 -37.82 0.07 -10.70
CA VAL A 66 -36.51 -0.27 -10.13
C VAL A 66 -36.36 -1.79 -10.02
N ASN A 67 -37.39 -2.49 -9.53
CA ASN A 67 -37.36 -3.95 -9.42
C ASN A 67 -37.30 -4.65 -10.79
N PHE A 68 -38.01 -4.12 -11.80
CA PHE A 68 -37.98 -4.68 -13.16
C PHE A 68 -36.57 -4.62 -13.78
N PHE A 69 -35.84 -3.52 -13.54
CA PHE A 69 -34.48 -3.33 -14.06
C PHE A 69 -33.36 -3.82 -13.13
N LYS A 70 -33.68 -4.50 -12.02
CA LYS A 70 -32.68 -4.97 -11.03
C LYS A 70 -31.55 -5.81 -11.64
N GLY A 71 -31.81 -6.53 -12.73
CA GLY A 71 -30.79 -7.28 -13.46
C GLY A 71 -29.65 -6.40 -14.00
N VAL A 72 -29.93 -5.12 -14.32
CA VAL A 72 -28.92 -4.16 -14.77
C VAL A 72 -27.90 -3.88 -13.67
N ASP A 73 -28.37 -3.72 -12.42
CA ASP A 73 -27.48 -3.46 -11.27
C ASP A 73 -26.50 -4.62 -11.06
N SER A 74 -26.94 -5.87 -11.23
CA SER A 74 -26.08 -7.06 -11.19
C SER A 74 -24.95 -6.98 -12.23
N VAL A 75 -25.28 -6.64 -13.48
CA VAL A 75 -24.29 -6.56 -14.57
C VAL A 75 -23.35 -5.36 -14.37
N VAL A 76 -23.83 -4.25 -13.80
CA VAL A 76 -23.00 -3.12 -13.38
C VAL A 76 -21.99 -3.55 -12.32
N GLU A 77 -22.42 -4.32 -11.31
CA GLU A 77 -21.51 -4.86 -10.28
C GLU A 77 -20.46 -5.78 -10.89
N GLU A 78 -20.85 -6.69 -11.78
CA GLU A 78 -19.95 -7.61 -12.51
C GLU A 78 -18.92 -6.81 -13.35
N LEU A 79 -19.38 -5.85 -14.17
CA LEU A 79 -18.51 -4.96 -14.94
C LEU A 79 -17.50 -4.24 -14.03
N SER A 80 -17.99 -3.66 -12.92
CA SER A 80 -17.15 -2.90 -12.01
C SER A 80 -16.05 -3.78 -11.37
N LYS A 81 -16.37 -5.03 -11.01
CA LYS A 81 -15.39 -5.99 -10.48
C LYS A 81 -14.26 -6.25 -11.48
N ASN A 82 -14.59 -6.49 -12.75
CA ASN A 82 -13.59 -6.69 -13.81
C ASN A 82 -12.72 -5.42 -13.99
N MET A 83 -13.34 -4.23 -13.97
CA MET A 83 -12.61 -2.97 -14.06
C MET A 83 -11.65 -2.77 -12.88
N TRP A 84 -12.08 -3.02 -11.64
CA TRP A 84 -11.23 -2.87 -10.46
C TRP A 84 -10.10 -3.89 -10.43
N PHE A 85 -10.33 -5.09 -10.95
CA PHE A 85 -9.28 -6.10 -11.11
C PHE A 85 -8.18 -5.62 -12.08
N ILE A 86 -8.55 -5.09 -13.24
CA ILE A 86 -7.60 -4.57 -14.24
C ILE A 86 -6.87 -3.34 -13.70
N LEU A 87 -7.60 -2.37 -13.14
CA LEU A 87 -6.99 -1.16 -12.56
C LEU A 87 -6.06 -1.49 -11.40
N GLY A 88 -6.43 -2.46 -10.56
CA GLY A 88 -5.61 -2.97 -9.47
C GLY A 88 -4.27 -3.57 -9.93
N ARG A 89 -4.11 -3.90 -11.21
CA ARG A 89 -2.90 -4.45 -11.84
C ARG A 89 -2.21 -3.47 -12.79
N THR A 90 -2.56 -2.20 -12.76
CA THR A 90 -2.11 -1.20 -13.76
C THR A 90 -0.60 -1.23 -14.01
N LEU A 91 0.23 -1.35 -12.96
CA LEU A 91 1.68 -1.36 -13.09
C LEU A 91 2.19 -2.62 -13.81
N GLU A 92 1.58 -3.77 -13.55
CA GLU A 92 1.83 -5.01 -14.28
C GLU A 92 1.39 -4.92 -15.74
N MET A 93 0.22 -4.31 -16.00
CA MET A 93 -0.33 -4.13 -17.35
C MET A 93 0.61 -3.30 -18.24
N VAL A 94 1.23 -2.24 -17.68
CA VAL A 94 2.12 -1.35 -18.45
C VAL A 94 3.54 -1.88 -18.60
N LYS A 95 3.95 -2.84 -17.76
CA LYS A 95 5.28 -3.47 -17.83
C LYS A 95 5.51 -4.24 -19.13
N GLY A 96 4.45 -4.66 -19.82
CA GLY A 96 4.54 -5.32 -21.13
C GLY A 96 4.85 -6.82 -21.07
N ASN A 97 4.67 -7.45 -19.90
CA ASN A 97 4.82 -8.91 -19.75
C ASN A 97 3.61 -9.70 -20.32
N GLU A 98 2.48 -9.02 -20.52
CA GLU A 98 1.26 -9.57 -21.10
C GLU A 98 1.24 -9.28 -22.61
N GLN A 99 0.73 -10.22 -23.41
CA GLN A 99 0.71 -10.17 -24.88
C GLN A 99 0.09 -8.86 -25.42
N GLY A 100 0.90 -7.79 -25.58
CA GLY A 100 0.61 -6.57 -26.33
C GLY A 100 -0.61 -5.71 -25.96
N GLY A 101 -1.51 -6.15 -25.06
CA GLY A 101 -2.83 -5.55 -24.83
C GLY A 101 -3.03 -4.89 -23.47
N GLY A 102 -2.10 -5.04 -22.53
CA GLY A 102 -2.27 -4.58 -21.14
C GLY A 102 -2.60 -3.08 -21.00
N PRO A 103 -1.81 -2.16 -21.56
CA PRO A 103 -2.10 -0.73 -21.50
C PRO A 103 -3.47 -0.37 -22.10
N GLN A 104 -3.88 -1.07 -23.16
CA GLN A 104 -5.16 -0.83 -23.83
C GLN A 104 -6.35 -1.23 -22.94
N GLN A 105 -6.21 -2.26 -22.11
CA GLN A 105 -7.24 -2.65 -21.14
C GLN A 105 -7.38 -1.62 -20.01
N VAL A 106 -6.26 -1.05 -19.53
CA VAL A 106 -6.27 0.05 -18.55
C VAL A 106 -6.98 1.27 -19.14
N VAL A 107 -6.60 1.70 -20.36
CA VAL A 107 -7.26 2.79 -21.08
C VAL A 107 -8.75 2.52 -21.25
N THR A 108 -9.13 1.28 -21.55
CA THR A 108 -10.53 0.89 -21.69
C THR A 108 -11.32 1.09 -20.40
N CYS A 109 -10.78 0.67 -19.26
CA CYS A 109 -11.40 0.90 -17.95
C CYS A 109 -11.53 2.40 -17.66
N LEU A 110 -10.47 3.19 -17.89
CA LEU A 110 -10.47 4.63 -17.63
C LEU A 110 -11.43 5.40 -18.54
N ARG A 111 -11.61 4.96 -19.79
CA ARG A 111 -12.64 5.52 -20.69
C ARG A 111 -14.04 5.32 -20.17
N ILE A 112 -14.31 4.18 -19.54
CA ILE A 112 -15.60 3.91 -18.90
C ILE A 112 -15.77 4.81 -17.68
N VAL A 113 -14.75 4.93 -16.82
CA VAL A 113 -14.76 5.82 -15.65
C VAL A 113 -15.07 7.26 -16.08
N GLU A 114 -14.34 7.82 -17.04
CA GLU A 114 -14.56 9.19 -17.53
C GLU A 114 -15.95 9.40 -18.14
N ARG A 115 -16.53 8.35 -18.74
CA ARG A 115 -17.89 8.41 -19.26
C ARG A 115 -18.92 8.45 -18.13
N GLU A 116 -18.74 7.63 -17.10
CA GLU A 116 -19.62 7.61 -15.92
C GLU A 116 -19.55 8.93 -15.13
N GLU A 117 -18.36 9.49 -14.94
CA GLU A 117 -18.18 10.81 -14.29
C GLU A 117 -18.89 11.93 -15.07
N ARG A 118 -18.91 11.86 -16.41
CA ARG A 118 -19.65 12.84 -17.23
C ARG A 118 -21.17 12.72 -17.04
N ILE A 119 -21.68 11.50 -16.89
CA ILE A 119 -23.10 11.23 -16.63
C ILE A 119 -23.45 11.75 -15.22
N ASP A 120 -22.63 11.44 -14.23
CA ASP A 120 -22.80 11.92 -12.86
C ASP A 120 -22.81 13.45 -12.81
N LYS A 121 -21.84 14.09 -13.46
CA LYS A 121 -21.76 15.56 -13.56
C LYS A 121 -23.00 16.16 -14.19
N PHE A 122 -23.53 15.57 -15.27
CA PHE A 122 -24.75 16.06 -15.91
C PHE A 122 -25.93 16.11 -14.93
N TYR A 123 -26.15 15.04 -14.15
CA TYR A 123 -27.24 14.99 -13.17
C TYR A 123 -26.99 15.92 -11.97
N MET A 124 -25.74 16.01 -11.50
CA MET A 124 -25.39 16.90 -10.38
C MET A 124 -25.51 18.38 -10.77
N ASP A 125 -25.14 18.75 -11.99
CA ASP A 125 -25.31 20.11 -12.53
C ASP A 125 -26.80 20.45 -12.75
N ALA A 126 -27.64 19.48 -13.14
CA ALA A 126 -29.08 19.68 -13.24
C ALA A 126 -29.72 19.89 -11.85
N LYS A 127 -29.34 19.06 -10.86
CA LYS A 127 -29.82 19.14 -9.48
C LYS A 127 -29.40 20.43 -8.78
N SER A 128 -28.19 20.93 -9.05
CA SER A 128 -27.71 22.19 -8.47
C SER A 128 -28.46 23.41 -8.99
N LYS A 129 -28.88 23.39 -10.27
CA LYS A 129 -29.69 24.46 -10.88
C LYS A 129 -31.17 24.39 -10.50
N ASN A 130 -31.70 23.18 -10.32
CA ASN A 130 -33.08 22.94 -9.93
C ASN A 130 -33.13 21.78 -8.94
N SER A 131 -33.47 22.06 -7.69
CA SER A 131 -33.54 21.06 -6.63
C SER A 131 -34.58 19.96 -6.89
N SER A 132 -35.57 20.22 -7.76
CA SER A 132 -36.60 19.26 -8.18
C SER A 132 -36.21 18.46 -9.43
N ALA A 133 -35.01 18.69 -10.00
CA ALA A 133 -34.55 17.93 -11.15
C ALA A 133 -34.43 16.44 -10.81
N PHE A 134 -34.89 15.60 -11.73
CA PHE A 134 -34.80 14.16 -11.57
C PHE A 134 -33.34 13.70 -11.59
N VAL A 135 -32.99 12.84 -10.63
CA VAL A 135 -31.71 12.14 -10.59
C VAL A 135 -32.01 10.65 -10.49
N PRO A 136 -31.47 9.82 -11.40
CA PRO A 136 -31.66 8.38 -11.35
C PRO A 136 -31.17 7.78 -10.02
N PRO A 137 -31.82 6.70 -9.55
CA PRO A 137 -31.33 5.96 -8.39
C PRO A 137 -29.91 5.44 -8.65
N GLY A 138 -29.04 5.52 -7.63
CA GLY A 138 -27.65 5.07 -7.72
C GLY A 138 -26.66 6.07 -8.34
N ARG A 139 -27.09 7.31 -8.62
CA ARG A 139 -26.23 8.42 -9.07
C ARG A 139 -26.02 9.45 -7.94
N PRO A 140 -24.83 10.07 -7.81
CA PRO A 140 -23.61 9.79 -8.56
C PRO A 140 -22.95 8.48 -8.10
N ARG A 141 -22.23 7.82 -9.01
CA ARG A 141 -21.48 6.60 -8.72
C ARG A 141 -20.05 6.87 -8.23
N ASN A 142 -19.46 8.02 -8.56
CA ASN A 142 -18.09 8.41 -8.17
C ASN A 142 -17.04 7.34 -8.51
N TRP A 143 -17.06 6.85 -9.75
CA TRP A 143 -16.14 5.79 -10.19
C TRP A 143 -14.69 6.25 -10.27
N LYS A 144 -14.43 7.56 -10.43
CA LYS A 144 -13.07 8.12 -10.34
C LYS A 144 -12.48 7.92 -8.96
N ASP A 145 -13.23 8.24 -7.90
CA ASP A 145 -12.78 8.03 -6.52
C ASP A 145 -12.56 6.55 -6.25
N ARG A 146 -13.44 5.68 -6.75
CA ARG A 146 -13.29 4.23 -6.62
C ARG A 146 -12.06 3.68 -7.36
N ALA A 147 -11.77 4.21 -8.54
CA ALA A 147 -10.57 3.86 -9.30
C ALA A 147 -9.31 4.26 -8.53
N LEU A 148 -9.23 5.52 -8.06
CA LEU A 148 -8.09 6.03 -7.29
C LEU A 148 -7.89 5.23 -5.99
N TRP A 149 -8.96 4.91 -5.28
CA TRP A 149 -8.91 4.04 -4.09
C TRP A 149 -8.37 2.65 -4.42
N THR A 150 -8.75 2.09 -5.57
CA THR A 150 -8.26 0.77 -6.00
C THR A 150 -6.75 0.79 -6.25
N LEU A 151 -6.24 1.85 -6.89
CA LEU A 151 -4.80 2.06 -7.08
C LEU A 151 -4.07 2.22 -5.75
N GLU A 152 -4.58 3.07 -4.87
CA GLU A 152 -4.01 3.30 -3.53
C GLU A 152 -3.97 2.02 -2.70
N LYS A 153 -5.05 1.23 -2.72
CA LYS A 153 -5.11 -0.06 -2.05
C LYS A 153 -4.06 -1.04 -2.58
N THR A 154 -3.88 -1.12 -3.90
CA THR A 154 -2.81 -1.95 -4.48
C THR A 154 -1.44 -1.48 -4.01
N VAL A 155 -1.16 -0.18 -4.02
CA VAL A 155 0.11 0.38 -3.54
C VAL A 155 0.35 0.02 -2.07
N ALA A 156 -0.65 0.18 -1.22
CA ALA A 156 -0.56 -0.19 0.19
C ALA A 156 -0.28 -1.69 0.37
N ASN A 157 -0.99 -2.56 -0.36
CA ASN A 157 -0.77 -4.00 -0.33
C ASN A 157 0.64 -4.39 -0.78
N ARG A 158 1.24 -3.66 -1.73
CA ARG A 158 2.61 -3.91 -2.18
C ARG A 158 3.62 -3.51 -1.11
N VAL A 159 3.41 -2.39 -0.42
CA VAL A 159 4.30 -1.96 0.68
C VAL A 159 4.22 -2.90 1.88
N ASP A 160 3.00 -3.32 2.26
CA ASP A 160 2.78 -4.19 3.41
C ASP A 160 3.13 -5.66 3.11
N GLY A 161 2.71 -6.16 1.94
CA GLY A 161 2.84 -7.57 1.54
C GLY A 161 4.27 -8.03 1.26
N ASN A 162 5.23 -7.11 1.23
CA ASN A 162 6.66 -7.43 1.08
C ASN A 162 7.34 -7.89 2.37
N GLN A 163 6.66 -7.80 3.53
CA GLN A 163 7.20 -8.35 4.76
C GLN A 163 6.93 -9.86 4.85
N LEU A 164 7.91 -10.65 4.40
CA LEU A 164 7.85 -12.11 4.41
C LEU A 164 8.42 -12.72 5.70
N GLU A 165 9.22 -11.96 6.44
CA GLU A 165 9.97 -12.40 7.60
C GLU A 165 9.65 -11.50 8.81
N ASP A 166 9.71 -12.08 9.99
CA ASP A 166 9.70 -11.35 11.26
C ASP A 166 10.97 -11.64 12.06
N ARG A 167 11.08 -11.02 13.24
CA ARG A 167 12.22 -11.21 14.13
C ARG A 167 12.45 -12.66 14.55
N SER A 168 11.39 -13.47 14.64
CA SER A 168 11.48 -14.88 15.04
C SER A 168 12.13 -15.74 13.96
N LEU A 169 11.88 -15.40 12.69
CA LEU A 169 12.43 -16.10 11.54
C LEU A 169 13.84 -15.61 11.16
N ASN A 170 14.09 -14.30 11.25
CA ASN A 170 15.36 -13.72 10.85
C ASN A 170 15.70 -12.45 11.65
N LYS A 171 16.87 -12.42 12.29
CA LYS A 171 17.36 -11.23 13.02
C LYS A 171 17.59 -10.01 12.11
N ALA A 172 17.75 -10.22 10.81
CA ALA A 172 17.91 -9.15 9.82
C ALA A 172 16.61 -8.85 9.03
N TRP A 173 15.44 -9.25 9.56
CA TRP A 173 14.15 -9.09 8.87
C TRP A 173 13.90 -7.63 8.44
N LEU A 174 14.20 -6.65 9.32
CA LEU A 174 13.91 -5.25 9.03
C LEU A 174 14.78 -4.71 7.90
N ALA A 175 16.10 -4.93 7.95
CA ALA A 175 16.99 -4.56 6.85
C ALA A 175 16.57 -5.17 5.51
N ARG A 176 16.17 -6.46 5.50
CA ARG A 176 15.70 -7.15 4.29
C ARG A 176 14.39 -6.57 3.79
N TYR A 177 13.41 -6.36 4.67
CA TYR A 177 12.14 -5.73 4.35
C TYR A 177 12.36 -4.35 3.72
N LEU A 178 13.18 -3.51 4.35
CA LEU A 178 13.48 -2.15 3.90
C LEU A 178 14.17 -2.12 2.53
N GLU A 179 15.03 -3.09 2.24
CA GLU A 179 15.67 -3.24 0.92
C GLU A 179 14.69 -3.72 -0.16
N VAL A 180 13.82 -4.68 0.16
CA VAL A 180 12.75 -5.12 -0.75
C VAL A 180 11.79 -3.96 -1.04
N CYS A 181 11.36 -3.23 -0.01
CA CYS A 181 10.54 -2.03 -0.17
C CYS A 181 11.20 -0.99 -1.06
N ARG A 182 12.50 -0.72 -0.86
CA ARG A 182 13.26 0.19 -1.74
C ARG A 182 13.16 -0.25 -3.20
N ASN A 183 13.47 -1.51 -3.49
CA ASN A 183 13.46 -2.02 -4.87
C ASN A 183 12.06 -1.93 -5.50
N VAL A 184 11.03 -2.35 -4.76
CA VAL A 184 9.64 -2.30 -5.23
C VAL A 184 9.19 -0.87 -5.50
N ILE A 185 9.45 0.08 -4.59
CA ILE A 185 9.09 1.49 -4.80
C ILE A 185 9.80 2.05 -6.03
N MET A 186 11.10 1.77 -6.20
CA MET A 186 11.89 2.29 -7.32
C MET A 186 11.41 1.75 -8.67
N ASP A 187 11.11 0.45 -8.75
CA ASP A 187 10.60 -0.19 -9.96
C ASP A 187 9.19 0.30 -10.28
N ASP A 188 8.32 0.34 -9.28
CA ASP A 188 6.92 0.74 -9.44
C ASP A 188 6.78 2.21 -9.85
N LEU A 189 7.58 3.11 -9.28
CA LEU A 189 7.57 4.52 -9.67
C LEU A 189 8.12 4.72 -11.09
N GLN A 190 9.01 3.86 -11.58
CA GLN A 190 9.40 3.87 -12.99
C GLN A 190 8.26 3.39 -13.89
N LEU A 191 7.56 2.32 -13.50
CA LEU A 191 6.39 1.84 -14.22
C LEU A 191 5.24 2.85 -14.21
N ALA A 192 5.05 3.59 -13.11
CA ALA A 192 4.07 4.66 -13.01
C ALA A 192 4.32 5.76 -14.04
N LYS A 193 5.58 6.03 -14.43
CA LYS A 193 5.89 6.94 -15.55
C LYS A 193 5.45 6.38 -16.89
N VAL A 194 5.66 5.09 -17.11
CA VAL A 194 5.21 4.39 -18.31
C VAL A 194 3.69 4.36 -18.39
N ALA A 195 3.01 4.35 -17.24
CA ALA A 195 1.55 4.40 -17.16
C ALA A 195 0.94 5.75 -17.53
N ILE A 196 1.68 6.87 -17.48
CA ILE A 196 1.16 8.24 -17.71
C ILE A 196 0.28 8.35 -18.97
N PRO A 197 0.67 7.83 -20.15
CA PRO A 197 -0.14 7.95 -21.37
C PRO A 197 -1.48 7.19 -21.31
N CYS A 198 -1.65 6.26 -20.37
CA CYS A 198 -2.91 5.54 -20.19
C CYS A 198 -3.98 6.39 -19.48
N PHE A 199 -3.56 7.40 -18.70
CA PHE A 199 -4.44 8.18 -17.85
C PHE A 199 -4.79 9.55 -18.45
N PRO A 200 -5.98 10.08 -18.16
CA PRO A 200 -6.29 11.48 -18.45
C PRO A 200 -5.30 12.43 -17.76
N PRO A 201 -4.86 13.54 -18.41
CA PRO A 201 -3.86 14.44 -17.83
C PRO A 201 -4.28 15.12 -16.52
N ASP A 202 -5.58 15.36 -16.32
CA ASP A 202 -6.14 15.96 -15.11
C ASP A 202 -6.01 15.05 -13.87
N TRP A 203 -5.78 13.75 -14.07
CA TRP A 203 -5.58 12.82 -12.97
C TRP A 203 -4.23 13.02 -12.28
N GLN A 204 -3.21 13.56 -12.96
CA GLN A 204 -1.85 13.72 -12.41
C GLN A 204 -1.35 12.43 -11.75
N ILE A 205 -1.47 11.33 -12.51
CA ILE A 205 -1.36 9.98 -11.94
C ILE A 205 0.03 9.68 -11.38
N TYR A 206 1.07 10.26 -11.97
CA TYR A 206 2.44 10.05 -11.50
C TYR A 206 2.64 10.65 -10.11
N GLU A 207 2.25 11.91 -9.92
CA GLU A 207 2.28 12.60 -8.63
C GLU A 207 1.43 11.85 -7.60
N ARG A 208 0.26 11.35 -7.99
CA ARG A 208 -0.59 10.53 -7.11
C ARG A 208 0.08 9.23 -6.69
N TYR A 209 0.72 8.49 -7.60
CA TYR A 209 1.48 7.29 -7.22
C TYR A 209 2.59 7.63 -6.22
N VAL A 210 3.33 8.71 -6.44
CA VAL A 210 4.37 9.16 -5.51
C VAL A 210 3.77 9.40 -4.11
N HIS A 211 2.63 10.09 -4.01
CA HIS A 211 1.93 10.29 -2.74
C HIS A 211 1.40 9.00 -2.13
N MET A 212 0.82 8.09 -2.93
CA MET A 212 0.31 6.79 -2.44
C MET A 212 1.43 5.93 -1.84
N TYR A 213 2.60 5.85 -2.51
CA TYR A 213 3.76 5.13 -1.99
C TYR A 213 4.31 5.81 -0.73
N HIS A 214 4.43 7.14 -0.76
CA HIS A 214 4.90 7.90 0.39
C HIS A 214 4.02 7.69 1.62
N ASN A 215 2.70 7.83 1.48
CA ASN A 215 1.75 7.64 2.56
C ASN A 215 1.78 6.21 3.11
N SER A 216 1.85 5.22 2.23
CA SER A 216 1.92 3.79 2.62
C SER A 216 3.20 3.48 3.39
N VAL A 217 4.35 3.96 2.93
CA VAL A 217 5.64 3.82 3.62
C VAL A 217 5.59 4.52 4.98
N CYS A 218 5.10 5.76 5.04
CA CYS A 218 5.00 6.50 6.29
C CYS A 218 4.13 5.76 7.30
N ARG A 219 2.96 5.27 6.89
CA ARG A 219 2.08 4.47 7.75
C ARG A 219 2.84 3.25 8.28
N ARG A 220 3.47 2.47 7.40
CA ARG A 220 4.13 1.23 7.79
C ARG A 220 5.35 1.46 8.69
N LEU A 221 6.15 2.48 8.44
CA LEU A 221 7.28 2.82 9.30
C LEU A 221 6.84 3.39 10.65
N ARG A 222 5.71 4.09 10.73
CA ARG A 222 5.12 4.53 12.01
C ARG A 222 4.61 3.34 12.82
N GLU A 223 4.04 2.33 12.17
CA GLU A 223 3.66 1.07 12.82
C GLU A 223 4.91 0.38 13.40
N ILE A 224 5.97 0.19 12.60
CA ILE A 224 7.23 -0.42 13.06
C ILE A 224 7.87 0.40 14.19
N ALA A 225 7.86 1.73 14.10
CA ALA A 225 8.41 2.60 15.14
C ALA A 225 7.64 2.55 16.47
N SER A 226 6.41 2.03 16.47
CA SER A 226 5.59 1.86 17.68
C SER A 226 5.83 0.51 18.39
N GLU A 227 6.51 -0.42 17.73
CA GLU A 227 6.86 -1.73 18.27
C GLU A 227 8.13 -1.63 19.15
N PRO A 228 8.35 -2.59 20.08
CA PRO A 228 9.60 -2.67 20.82
C PRO A 228 10.73 -3.14 19.90
N LEU A 229 11.61 -2.21 19.51
CA LEU A 229 12.71 -2.45 18.58
C LEU A 229 14.01 -2.83 19.31
N GLU A 230 14.77 -3.74 18.72
CA GLU A 230 16.15 -4.02 19.13
C GLU A 230 17.09 -2.91 18.66
N LYS A 231 18.27 -2.82 19.28
CA LYS A 231 19.28 -1.80 18.96
C LYS A 231 19.69 -1.82 17.49
N SER A 232 19.82 -3.01 16.90
CA SER A 232 20.13 -3.20 15.48
C SER A 232 19.01 -2.66 14.57
N GLU A 233 17.75 -2.91 14.95
CA GLU A 233 16.56 -2.48 14.21
C GLU A 233 16.37 -0.97 14.28
N LEU A 234 16.62 -0.35 15.45
CA LEU A 234 16.62 1.11 15.61
C LEU A 234 17.60 1.78 14.65
N VAL A 235 18.84 1.28 14.58
CA VAL A 235 19.87 1.79 13.68
C VAL A 235 19.44 1.63 12.22
N GLN A 236 18.88 0.46 11.85
CA GLN A 236 18.39 0.20 10.49
C GLN A 236 17.26 1.16 10.10
N LEU A 237 16.25 1.31 10.96
CA LEU A 237 15.11 2.21 10.73
C LEU A 237 15.56 3.68 10.59
N MET A 238 16.35 4.17 11.53
CA MET A 238 16.83 5.55 11.52
C MET A 238 17.74 5.84 10.31
N SER A 239 18.59 4.88 9.94
CA SER A 239 19.42 4.98 8.74
C SER A 239 18.55 5.06 7.48
N TRP A 240 17.54 4.20 7.38
CA TRP A 240 16.67 4.17 6.21
C TRP A 240 15.83 5.44 6.06
N ILE A 241 15.35 6.03 7.16
CA ILE A 241 14.63 7.32 7.12
C ILE A 241 15.50 8.44 6.56
N LYS A 242 16.80 8.48 6.93
CA LYS A 242 17.76 9.43 6.36
C LYS A 242 18.03 9.16 4.88
N PHE A 243 18.11 7.88 4.52
CA PHE A 243 18.32 7.42 3.15
C PHE A 243 17.11 7.68 2.24
N TYR A 244 15.89 7.69 2.76
CA TYR A 244 14.64 7.78 1.99
C TYR A 244 14.59 8.98 1.03
N ALA A 245 15.07 10.14 1.48
CA ALA A 245 15.09 11.38 0.69
C ALA A 245 16.30 11.50 -0.26
N SER A 246 17.26 10.58 -0.18
CA SER A 246 18.55 10.68 -0.86
C SER A 246 18.44 10.51 -2.39
N GLU A 247 19.51 10.87 -3.09
CA GLU A 247 19.65 10.68 -4.54
C GLU A 247 19.63 9.19 -4.95
N ASP A 248 19.83 8.26 -4.02
CA ASP A 248 19.80 6.83 -4.27
C ASP A 248 18.40 6.20 -4.09
N MET A 249 17.38 7.02 -3.77
CA MET A 249 15.99 6.58 -3.55
C MET A 249 14.96 7.58 -4.11
N LEU A 250 14.11 8.24 -3.29
CA LEU A 250 13.10 9.16 -3.82
C LEU A 250 13.70 10.39 -4.50
N GLY A 251 14.86 10.86 -4.04
CA GLY A 251 15.59 11.97 -4.65
C GLY A 251 16.27 11.62 -5.97
N HIS A 252 16.14 10.38 -6.45
CA HIS A 252 16.87 9.92 -7.62
C HIS A 252 16.51 10.72 -8.88
N PRO A 253 17.50 11.20 -9.67
CA PRO A 253 17.25 12.08 -10.83
C PRO A 253 16.29 11.50 -11.86
N ARG A 254 16.29 10.17 -12.03
CA ARG A 254 15.35 9.48 -12.94
C ARG A 254 13.90 9.61 -12.50
N LEU A 255 13.61 9.77 -11.21
CA LEU A 255 12.25 9.95 -10.70
C LEU A 255 11.75 11.39 -10.87
N LYS A 256 12.65 12.40 -10.92
CA LYS A 256 12.25 13.81 -11.04
C LYS A 256 11.26 14.24 -9.94
N ILE A 257 11.42 13.71 -8.73
CA ILE A 257 10.60 14.01 -7.56
C ILE A 257 11.36 15.02 -6.70
N ASN A 258 10.66 16.04 -6.20
CA ASN A 258 11.22 16.87 -5.13
C ASN A 258 10.97 16.19 -3.77
N ALA A 259 11.82 15.23 -3.42
CA ALA A 259 11.69 14.45 -2.18
C ALA A 259 11.69 15.33 -0.93
N GLN A 260 12.43 16.46 -0.96
CA GLN A 260 12.51 17.37 0.17
C GLN A 260 11.19 18.10 0.43
N ALA A 261 10.46 18.49 -0.62
CA ALA A 261 9.15 19.12 -0.48
C ALA A 261 8.12 18.14 0.12
N ILE A 262 8.09 16.89 -0.37
CA ILE A 262 7.20 15.85 0.16
C ILE A 262 7.41 15.65 1.66
N LEU A 263 8.67 15.61 2.10
CA LEU A 263 9.00 15.42 3.52
C LEU A 263 8.73 16.64 4.40
N GLN A 264 8.66 17.84 3.81
CA GLN A 264 8.23 19.03 4.53
C GLN A 264 6.72 18.98 4.80
N ASP A 265 5.93 18.53 3.82
CA ASP A 265 4.48 18.42 3.94
C ASP A 265 4.07 17.23 4.82
N SER A 266 4.71 16.08 4.61
CA SER A 266 4.45 14.84 5.35
C SER A 266 5.78 14.16 5.71
N PRO A 267 6.32 14.39 6.92
CA PRO A 267 7.53 13.70 7.35
C PRO A 267 7.24 12.22 7.60
N VAL A 268 8.21 11.35 7.29
CA VAL A 268 8.11 9.89 7.49
C VAL A 268 7.71 9.56 8.93
N LEU A 269 8.50 10.07 9.87
CA LEU A 269 8.21 10.06 11.30
C LEU A 269 8.16 11.50 11.81
N THR A 270 7.33 11.73 12.82
CA THR A 270 7.31 13.03 13.51
C THR A 270 8.64 13.24 14.26
N ARG A 271 9.00 14.51 14.51
CA ARG A 271 10.21 14.84 15.29
C ARG A 271 10.18 14.23 16.69
N SER A 272 9.00 14.16 17.32
CA SER A 272 8.83 13.54 18.63
C SER A 272 9.13 12.04 18.59
N THR A 273 8.63 11.32 17.59
CA THR A 273 8.91 9.88 17.44
C THR A 273 10.39 9.65 17.14
N LEU A 274 11.02 10.47 16.29
CA LEU A 274 12.47 10.36 16.06
C LEU A 274 13.29 10.57 17.33
N ASN A 275 12.94 11.57 18.16
CA ASN A 275 13.62 11.79 19.43
C ASN A 275 13.44 10.61 20.38
N GLN A 276 12.22 10.04 20.46
CA GLN A 276 11.96 8.85 21.27
C GLN A 276 12.82 7.65 20.83
N LEU A 277 12.97 7.41 19.52
CA LEU A 277 13.84 6.34 19.00
C LEU A 277 15.32 6.60 19.32
N CYS A 278 15.77 7.86 19.25
CA CYS A 278 17.12 8.25 19.66
C CYS A 278 17.36 7.98 21.15
N ASP A 279 16.42 8.39 22.01
CA ASP A 279 16.51 8.21 23.47
C ASP A 279 16.55 6.71 23.82
N GLN A 280 15.71 5.89 23.18
CA GLN A 280 15.74 4.44 23.32
C GLN A 280 17.12 3.86 22.95
N PHE A 281 17.70 4.28 21.82
CA PHE A 281 19.02 3.82 21.40
C PHE A 281 20.12 4.21 22.41
N VAL A 282 20.06 5.44 22.95
CA VAL A 282 21.03 5.94 23.94
C VAL A 282 20.94 5.12 25.22
N GLU A 283 19.74 4.85 25.72
CA GLU A 283 19.56 4.08 26.95
C GLU A 283 19.99 2.62 26.79
N MET A 284 19.63 1.96 25.67
CA MET A 284 20.15 0.62 25.36
C MET A 284 21.69 0.60 25.29
N SER A 285 22.29 1.64 24.70
CA SER A 285 23.75 1.76 24.63
C SER A 285 24.40 1.99 25.99
N ARG A 286 23.74 2.74 26.88
CA ARG A 286 24.18 2.94 28.26
C ARG A 286 24.19 1.62 29.02
N GLU A 287 23.12 0.83 28.90
CA GLU A 287 23.01 -0.48 29.54
C GLU A 287 24.11 -1.44 29.05
N ASP A 288 24.32 -1.52 27.73
CA ASP A 288 25.41 -2.31 27.13
C ASP A 288 26.78 -1.90 27.70
N LEU A 289 27.03 -0.60 27.80
CA LEU A 289 28.30 -0.07 28.33
C LEU A 289 28.47 -0.41 29.82
N ILE A 290 27.42 -0.32 30.63
CA ILE A 290 27.47 -0.70 32.05
C ILE A 290 27.79 -2.18 32.21
N VAL A 291 27.14 -3.05 31.43
CA VAL A 291 27.40 -4.49 31.43
C VAL A 291 28.84 -4.77 31.00
N TRP A 292 29.28 -4.15 29.91
CA TRP A 292 30.64 -4.30 29.40
C TRP A 292 31.68 -3.86 30.43
N LEU A 293 31.51 -2.67 31.03
CA LEU A 293 32.40 -2.16 32.08
C LEU A 293 32.44 -3.08 33.30
N LYS A 294 31.29 -3.59 33.76
CA LYS A 294 31.21 -4.53 34.88
C LYS A 294 31.98 -5.81 34.59
N ASN A 295 31.81 -6.38 33.39
CA ASN A 295 32.51 -7.58 32.97
C ASN A 295 34.03 -7.35 32.85
N THR A 296 34.44 -6.20 32.30
CA THR A 296 35.86 -5.82 32.19
C THR A 296 36.51 -5.69 33.57
N VAL A 297 35.88 -4.98 34.51
CA VAL A 297 36.38 -4.83 35.88
C VAL A 297 36.47 -6.18 36.60
N GLN A 298 35.46 -7.04 36.43
CA GLN A 298 35.48 -8.39 37.00
C GLN A 298 36.62 -9.24 36.43
N HIS A 299 36.83 -9.18 35.11
CA HIS A 299 37.90 -9.89 34.44
C HIS A 299 39.27 -9.40 34.91
N GLU A 300 39.52 -8.09 34.95
CA GLU A 300 40.76 -7.52 35.47
C GLU A 300 41.01 -7.91 36.94
N THR A 301 39.96 -7.89 37.76
CA THR A 301 40.06 -8.30 39.16
C THR A 301 40.49 -9.76 39.27
N LEU A 302 39.89 -10.68 38.50
CA LEU A 302 40.26 -12.09 38.49
C LEU A 302 41.71 -12.31 38.04
N GLU A 303 42.16 -11.61 37.00
CA GLU A 303 43.54 -11.66 36.51
C GLU A 303 44.54 -11.16 37.58
N LEU A 304 44.24 -10.05 38.26
CA LEU A 304 45.06 -9.57 39.37
C LEU A 304 45.16 -10.59 40.51
N HIS A 305 44.05 -11.28 40.83
CA HIS A 305 44.07 -12.35 41.83
C HIS A 305 44.92 -13.54 41.40
N LYS A 306 44.86 -13.96 40.13
CA LYS A 306 45.74 -15.02 39.58
C LYS A 306 47.21 -14.63 39.68
N VAL A 307 47.57 -13.41 39.30
CA VAL A 307 48.96 -12.91 39.38
C VAL A 307 49.44 -12.84 40.83
N ARG A 308 48.61 -12.35 41.76
CA ARG A 308 48.94 -12.34 43.19
C ARG A 308 49.15 -13.76 43.73
N ARG A 309 48.26 -14.69 43.38
CA ARG A 309 48.36 -16.09 43.80
C ARG A 309 49.62 -16.73 43.22
N ALA A 310 49.92 -16.54 41.94
CA ALA A 310 51.16 -17.00 41.33
C ALA A 310 52.39 -16.44 42.07
N LYS A 311 52.47 -15.12 42.30
CA LYS A 311 53.58 -14.51 43.06
C LYS A 311 53.71 -15.07 44.49
N TYR A 312 52.60 -15.37 45.15
CA TYR A 312 52.60 -16.02 46.46
C TYR A 312 53.22 -17.43 46.36
N TRP A 313 52.76 -18.25 45.41
CA TRP A 313 53.36 -19.57 45.19
C TRP A 313 54.83 -19.51 44.81
N TRP A 314 55.26 -18.59 43.94
CA TRP A 314 56.69 -18.38 43.61
C TRP A 314 57.56 -18.02 44.81
N LYS A 315 57.00 -17.35 45.83
CA LYS A 315 57.73 -17.03 47.08
C LYS A 315 57.73 -18.19 48.07
N VAL A 316 56.67 -18.98 48.10
CA VAL A 316 56.47 -20.06 49.07
C VAL A 316 57.08 -21.38 48.57
N THR A 317 57.14 -21.64 47.26
CA THR A 317 57.69 -22.88 46.70
C THR A 317 59.17 -23.10 47.03
N PRO A 318 60.08 -22.10 47.01
CA PRO A 318 61.46 -22.31 47.44
C PRO A 318 61.56 -22.59 48.95
N LEU A 319 60.70 -21.95 49.75
CA LEU A 319 60.65 -22.12 51.21
C LEU A 319 60.09 -23.49 51.62
N LEU A 320 59.11 -24.02 50.88
CA LEU A 320 58.60 -25.37 51.09
C LEU A 320 59.59 -26.43 50.60
N PHE A 321 60.32 -26.18 49.50
CA PHE A 321 61.39 -27.08 49.03
C PHE A 321 62.57 -27.12 50.00
N SER A 322 62.98 -25.99 50.61
CA SER A 322 64.03 -25.98 51.63
C SER A 322 63.60 -26.72 52.89
N PHE A 323 62.33 -26.58 53.32
CA PHE A 323 61.80 -27.29 54.48
C PHE A 323 61.73 -28.82 54.24
N PHE A 324 61.32 -29.24 53.04
CA PHE A 324 61.29 -30.67 52.68
C PHE A 324 62.69 -31.28 52.52
N LEU A 325 63.66 -30.52 52.00
CA LEU A 325 65.07 -30.95 51.92
C LEU A 325 65.73 -31.04 53.31
N GLU A 326 65.39 -30.14 54.24
CA GLU A 326 65.85 -30.24 55.63
C GLU A 326 65.25 -31.47 56.34
N GLU A 327 63.96 -31.79 56.14
CA GLU A 327 63.37 -33.00 56.72
C GLU A 327 63.90 -34.31 56.11
N THR A 328 64.31 -34.33 54.84
CA THR A 328 64.92 -35.55 54.23
C THR A 328 66.39 -35.76 54.58
N ILE A 329 67.10 -34.74 55.08
CA ILE A 329 68.51 -34.83 55.49
C ILE A 329 68.65 -35.26 56.96
N ILE A 330 67.56 -35.25 57.75
CA ILE A 330 67.58 -35.57 59.19
C ILE A 330 67.33 -37.07 59.49
N ASP A 331 66.88 -37.86 58.50
CA ASP A 331 66.57 -39.29 58.66
C ASP A 331 67.58 -40.25 57.98
N ASN A 332 68.87 -39.91 57.91
CA ASN A 332 69.94 -40.81 57.42
C ASN A 332 71.07 -41.01 58.43
#